data_AF-A0A916R2R3-F1
#
_entry.id   AF-A0A916R2R3-F1
#
_cell.length_a   1.000
_cell.length_b   1.000
_cell.length_c   1.000
_cell.angle_alpha   90.00
_cell.angle_beta   90.00
_cell.angle_gamma   90.00
#
_symmetry.space_group_name_H-M   'P 1'
#
loop_
_entity.id
_entity.type
_entity.pdbx_description
1 polymer ?
#
loop_
_entity_poly.entity_id
_entity_poly.type
_entity_poly.pdbx_seq_one_letter_code
_entity_poly.pdbx_strand_id
1 'polypeptide(L)'
;MIELLPDDAILLPEDLKDTLQQQSDRLSQPEKQTLSLLATKNQPISLAQLLETTETSPSDLLNTLQSLCRRSLIEKQENLYSVSLVVREYSSSFFA
;
A
#
# COMPACT_ATOMS: atom_id res chain seq x y z
N MET A 1 20.62 -16.67 21.06
CA MET A 1 20.03 -15.32 21.19
C MET A 1 18.83 -15.32 20.26
N ILE A 2 17.61 -15.28 20.79
CA ILE A 2 16.41 -15.22 19.96
C ILE A 2 16.25 -13.76 19.58
N GLU A 3 16.42 -13.42 18.30
CA GLU A 3 16.03 -12.11 17.80
C GLU A 3 14.51 -12.00 17.91
N LEU A 4 14.06 -11.17 18.85
CA LEU A 4 12.67 -10.76 18.95
C LEU A 4 12.36 -9.85 17.76
N LEU A 5 11.44 -10.28 16.91
CA LEU A 5 10.83 -9.41 15.92
C LEU A 5 10.11 -8.27 16.66
N PRO A 6 10.17 -7.02 16.15
CA PRO A 6 9.40 -5.92 16.73
C PRO A 6 7.90 -6.25 16.71
N ASP A 7 7.13 -5.71 17.67
CA ASP A 7 5.73 -6.09 17.92
C ASP A 7 4.79 -6.00 16.70
N ASP A 8 5.17 -5.22 15.68
CA ASP A 8 4.40 -5.04 14.43
C ASP A 8 4.95 -5.83 13.23
N ALA A 9 6.07 -6.53 13.36
CA ALA A 9 6.68 -7.29 12.26
C ALA A 9 5.96 -8.61 12.03
N ILE A 10 5.23 -8.69 10.92
CA ILE A 10 4.61 -9.94 10.47
C ILE A 10 5.58 -10.69 9.57
N LEU A 11 5.87 -11.94 9.94
CA LEU A 11 6.50 -12.91 9.04
C LEU A 11 5.50 -13.33 7.97
N LEU A 12 5.74 -12.90 6.73
CA LEU A 12 4.94 -13.30 5.58
C LEU A 12 5.40 -14.66 5.04
N PRO A 13 4.52 -15.67 4.91
CA PRO A 13 4.84 -16.91 4.21
C PRO A 13 5.26 -16.66 2.76
N GLU A 14 6.16 -17.49 2.22
CA GLU A 14 6.66 -17.35 0.84
C GLU A 14 5.52 -17.36 -0.19
N ASP A 15 4.55 -18.28 -0.07
CA ASP A 15 3.39 -18.34 -1.00
C ASP A 15 2.57 -17.03 -1.00
N LEU A 16 2.50 -16.35 0.14
CA LEU A 16 1.81 -15.06 0.27
C LEU A 16 2.63 -13.94 -0.38
N LYS A 17 3.95 -13.95 -0.22
CA LYS A 17 4.86 -13.02 -0.91
C LYS A 17 4.76 -13.20 -2.42
N ASP A 18 4.75 -14.42 -2.92
CA ASP A 18 4.59 -14.73 -4.35
C ASP A 18 3.26 -14.21 -4.89
N THR A 19 2.18 -14.41 -4.15
CA THR A 19 0.85 -13.89 -4.51
C THR A 19 0.86 -12.36 -4.58
N LEU A 20 1.42 -11.69 -3.56
CA LEU A 20 1.53 -10.23 -3.52
C LEU A 20 2.43 -9.68 -4.63
N GLN A 21 3.52 -10.39 -4.96
CA GLN A 21 4.39 -10.06 -6.08
C GLN A 21 3.64 -10.10 -7.40
N GLN A 22 2.91 -11.18 -7.68
CA GLN A 22 2.11 -11.28 -8.89
C GLN A 22 1.03 -10.19 -8.99
N GLN A 23 0.40 -9.81 -7.88
CA GLN A 23 -0.55 -8.69 -7.90
C GLN A 23 0.16 -7.35 -8.14
N SER A 24 1.34 -7.16 -7.55
CA SER A 24 2.15 -5.94 -7.65
C SER A 24 2.77 -5.75 -9.03
N ASP A 25 3.16 -6.83 -9.71
CA ASP A 25 3.69 -6.79 -11.07
C ASP A 25 2.67 -6.28 -12.09
N ARG A 26 1.38 -6.45 -11.79
CA ARG A 26 0.26 -5.98 -12.61
C ARG A 26 -0.12 -4.52 -12.33
N LEU A 27 0.54 -3.86 -11.39
CA LEU A 27 0.31 -2.45 -11.09
C LEU A 27 1.08 -1.58 -12.08
N SER A 28 0.40 -0.55 -12.56
CA SER A 28 1.00 0.57 -13.27
C SER A 28 1.92 1.37 -12.34
N GLN A 29 2.81 2.18 -12.92
CA GLN A 29 3.73 3.00 -12.13
C GLN A 29 3.02 3.93 -11.13
N PRO A 30 1.93 4.64 -11.48
CA PRO A 30 1.20 5.46 -10.52
C PRO A 30 0.60 4.63 -9.37
N GLU A 31 0.08 3.43 -9.66
CA GLU A 31 -0.44 2.52 -8.63
C GLU A 31 0.66 2.08 -7.65
N LYS A 32 1.85 1.73 -8.15
CA LYS A 32 3.00 1.38 -7.31
C LYS A 32 3.40 2.57 -6.43
N GLN A 33 3.51 3.77 -7.00
CA GLN A 33 3.89 4.98 -6.26
C GLN A 33 2.87 5.33 -5.16
N THR A 34 1.57 5.29 -5.46
CA THR A 34 0.53 5.55 -4.45
C THR A 34 0.52 4.47 -3.37
N LEU A 35 0.70 3.20 -3.73
CA LEU A 35 0.77 2.11 -2.76
C LEU A 35 1.99 2.26 -1.83
N SER A 36 3.17 2.54 -2.37
CA SER A 36 4.38 2.81 -1.60
C SER A 36 4.20 4.01 -0.67
N LEU A 37 3.62 5.11 -1.16
CA LEU A 37 3.31 6.28 -0.32
C LEU A 37 2.43 5.89 0.87
N LEU A 38 1.34 5.18 0.63
CA LEU A 38 0.41 4.75 1.68
C LEU A 38 1.05 3.77 2.66
N ALA A 39 1.93 2.88 2.19
CA ALA A 39 2.63 1.92 3.04
C ALA A 39 3.55 2.61 4.07
N THR A 40 4.11 3.79 3.75
CA THR A 40 4.90 4.58 4.71
C THR A 40 4.07 5.25 5.81
N LYS A 41 2.74 5.27 5.71
CA LYS A 41 1.86 5.92 6.68
C LYS A 41 1.36 4.91 7.70
N ASN A 42 1.65 5.18 8.98
CA ASN A 42 1.17 4.36 10.10
C ASN A 42 -0.33 4.53 10.37
N GLN A 43 -0.91 5.68 9.99
CA GLN A 43 -2.32 5.99 10.16
C GLN A 43 -3.00 6.21 8.79
N PRO A 44 -4.33 6.00 8.69
CA PRO A 44 -5.08 6.31 7.49
C PRO A 44 -4.89 7.77 7.06
N ILE A 45 -4.68 8.00 5.77
CA ILE A 45 -4.50 9.33 5.18
C ILE A 45 -5.77 9.79 4.48
N SER A 46 -6.10 11.07 4.60
CA SER A 46 -7.29 11.63 3.93
C SER A 46 -7.06 11.87 2.43
N LEU A 47 -8.15 11.85 1.65
CA LEU A 47 -8.12 12.23 0.23
C LEU A 47 -7.53 13.63 0.02
N ALA A 48 -7.86 14.59 0.90
CA ALA A 48 -7.34 15.96 0.82
C ALA A 48 -5.81 15.99 0.94
N GLN A 49 -5.26 15.26 1.92
CA GLN A 49 -3.80 15.16 2.09
C GLN A 49 -3.14 14.43 0.93
N LEU A 50 -3.78 13.41 0.34
CA LEU A 50 -3.26 12.74 -0.84
C LEU A 50 -3.19 13.71 -2.04
N LEU A 51 -4.23 14.50 -2.27
CA LEU A 51 -4.26 15.52 -3.33
C LEU A 51 -3.18 16.61 -3.14
N GLU A 52 -2.81 16.93 -1.90
CA GLU A 52 -1.73 17.87 -1.60
C GLU A 52 -0.33 17.27 -1.76
N THR A 53 -0.19 15.94 -1.61
CA THR A 53 1.12 15.26 -1.60
C THR A 53 1.49 14.62 -2.93
N THR A 54 0.54 14.41 -3.84
CA THR A 54 0.78 13.83 -5.15
C THR A 54 0.78 14.88 -6.25
N GLU A 55 1.76 14.83 -7.15
CA GLU A 55 1.85 15.74 -8.31
C GLU A 55 0.93 15.34 -9.48
N THR A 56 0.15 14.26 -9.33
CA THR A 56 -0.77 13.78 -10.37
C THR A 56 -2.08 14.54 -10.39
N SER A 57 -2.80 14.48 -11.53
CA SER A 57 -4.12 15.09 -11.62
C SER A 57 -5.08 14.43 -10.60
N PRO A 58 -6.05 15.19 -10.04
CA PRO A 58 -7.02 14.63 -9.10
C PRO A 58 -7.79 13.43 -9.66
N SER A 59 -8.13 13.46 -10.96
CA SER A 59 -8.78 12.34 -11.64
C SER A 59 -7.91 11.10 -11.71
N ASP A 60 -6.62 11.26 -12.02
CA ASP A 60 -5.68 10.13 -12.11
C ASP A 60 -5.45 9.52 -10.74
N LEU A 61 -5.30 10.35 -9.70
CA LEU A 61 -5.19 9.88 -8.32
C LEU A 61 -6.43 9.08 -7.90
N LEU A 62 -7.63 9.60 -8.17
CA LEU A 62 -8.88 8.90 -7.84
C LEU A 62 -9.00 7.56 -8.56
N ASN A 63 -8.63 7.50 -9.85
CA ASN A 63 -8.60 6.27 -10.63
C ASN A 63 -7.60 5.26 -10.04
N THR A 64 -6.40 5.72 -9.67
CA THR A 64 -5.38 4.90 -9.01
C THR A 64 -5.89 4.33 -7.69
N LEU A 65 -6.44 5.17 -6.80
CA LEU A 65 -7.00 4.76 -5.52
C LEU A 65 -8.13 3.75 -5.70
N GLN A 66 -9.03 3.98 -6.67
CA GLN A 66 -10.12 3.06 -6.96
C GLN A 66 -9.61 1.71 -7.48
N SER A 67 -8.61 1.71 -8.37
CA SER A 67 -8.01 0.47 -8.87
C SER A 67 -7.37 -0.34 -7.75
N LEU A 68 -6.60 0.31 -6.87
CA LEU A 68 -5.98 -0.33 -5.71
C LEU A 68 -7.01 -0.89 -4.72
N CYS A 69 -8.11 -0.17 -4.45
CA CYS A 69 -9.22 -0.65 -3.62
C CYS A 69 -9.85 -1.92 -4.22
N ARG A 70 -10.12 -1.94 -5.53
CA ARG A 70 -10.73 -3.09 -6.22
C ARG A 70 -9.86 -4.34 -6.17
N ARG A 71 -8.54 -4.17 -6.09
CA ARG A 71 -7.56 -5.26 -5.93
C ARG A 71 -7.31 -5.64 -4.47
N SER A 72 -8.01 -5.02 -3.51
CA SER A 72 -7.84 -5.22 -2.07
C SER A 72 -6.42 -4.95 -1.57
N LEU A 73 -5.67 -4.07 -2.26
CA LEU A 73 -4.32 -3.66 -1.86
C LEU A 73 -4.33 -2.48 -0.88
N ILE A 74 -5.40 -1.69 -0.91
CA ILE A 74 -5.66 -0.61 0.04
C ILE A 74 -7.10 -0.71 0.51
N GLU A 75 -7.36 -0.17 1.69
CA GLU A 75 -8.67 -0.04 2.29
C GLU A 75 -9.13 1.41 2.21
N LYS A 76 -10.44 1.60 2.04
CA LYS A 76 -11.08 2.90 2.04
C LYS A 76 -12.18 2.94 3.12
N GLN A 77 -12.07 3.87 4.04
CA GLN A 77 -13.11 4.18 5.02
C GLN A 77 -13.49 5.65 4.88
N GLU A 78 -14.69 5.91 4.36
CA GLU A 78 -15.13 7.27 3.99
C GLU A 78 -14.13 7.96 3.04
N ASN A 79 -13.43 9.00 3.51
CA ASN A 79 -12.38 9.72 2.78
C ASN A 79 -10.97 9.38 3.25
N LEU A 80 -10.82 8.34 4.06
CA LEU A 80 -9.55 7.85 4.57
C LEU A 80 -9.11 6.61 3.79
N TYR A 81 -7.81 6.53 3.55
CA TYR A 81 -7.16 5.43 2.83
C TYR A 81 -6.04 4.86 3.69
N SER A 82 -5.96 3.54 3.75
CA SER A 82 -4.95 2.80 4.51
C SER A 82 -4.47 1.57 3.75
N VAL A 83 -3.34 1.04 4.18
CA VAL A 83 -2.79 -0.23 3.70
C VAL A 83 -2.87 -1.22 4.86
N SER A 84 -3.29 -2.45 4.58
CA SER A 84 -3.30 -3.51 5.60
C SER A 84 -1.88 -3.84 6.04
N LEU A 85 -1.70 -4.35 7.26
CA LEU A 85 -0.38 -4.64 7.81
C LEU A 85 0.42 -5.60 6.90
N VAL A 86 -0.26 -6.59 6.31
CA VAL A 86 0.35 -7.55 5.36
C VAL A 86 0.92 -6.84 4.13
N VAL A 87 0.15 -5.94 3.50
CA VAL A 87 0.59 -5.25 2.29
C VAL A 87 1.68 -4.22 2.62
N ARG A 88 1.64 -3.62 3.81
CA ARG A 88 2.69 -2.73 4.32
C ARG A 88 4.01 -3.48 4.47
N GLU A 89 4.02 -4.62 5.17
CA GLU A 89 5.23 -5.41 5.38
C GLU A 89 5.83 -5.91 4.06
N TYR A 90 4.97 -6.33 3.13
CA TYR A 90 5.40 -6.66 1.78
C TYR A 90 6.03 -5.44 1.07
N SER A 91 5.39 -4.27 1.16
CA SER A 91 5.87 -3.07 0.48
C SER A 91 7.22 -2.58 1.01
N SER A 92 7.43 -2.65 2.32
CA SER A 92 8.70 -2.29 2.97
C SER A 92 9.85 -3.24 2.60
N SER A 93 9.52 -4.50 2.28
CA SER A 93 10.51 -5.53 1.99
C SER A 93 10.84 -5.68 0.49
N PHE A 94 9.93 -5.28 -0.41
CA PHE A 94 10.03 -5.59 -1.85
C PHE A 94 9.98 -4.37 -2.79
N PHE A 95 9.51 -3.19 -2.34
CA PHE A 95 9.60 -1.94 -3.11
C PHE A 95 10.82 -1.07 -2.75
N ALA A 96 11.69 -1.53 -1.84
CA ALA A 96 12.90 -0.83 -1.41
C ALA A 96 14.00 -0.83 -2.47
#